data_AF-A0A9E1LCS8-F1
#
_entry.id   AF-A0A9E1LCS8-F1
#
_cell.length_a   1.000
_cell.length_b   1.000
_cell.length_c   1.000
_cell.angle_alpha   90.00
_cell.angle_beta   90.00
_cell.angle_gamma   90.00
#
_symmetry.space_group_name_H-M   'P 1'
#
loop_
_entity.id
_entity.type
_entity.pdbx_description
1 polymer ?
#
loop_
_entity_poly.entity_id
_entity_poly.type
_entity_poly.pdbx_seq_one_letter_code
_entity_poly.pdbx_strand_id
1 'polypeptide(L)'
;TDKEEKTLLSKSKEFEKKIEDKLIDAYKRIRSNVRNGLAVVPIERNASGGSYFTIPPQVQMEIASRQKIITDEYSGRILVDPKLAEEEMDKMKSIFS
;
A
#
# COMPACT_ATOMS: atom_id res chain seq x y z
N THR A 1 -21.05 -4.28 8.39
CA THR A 1 -21.66 -4.45 9.73
C THR A 1 -20.61 -4.14 10.81
N ASP A 2 -20.96 -3.55 11.96
CA ASP A 2 -20.01 -3.22 13.05
C ASP A 2 -19.06 -4.37 13.46
N LYS A 3 -19.51 -5.62 13.32
CA LYS A 3 -18.70 -6.82 13.60
C LYS A 3 -17.53 -6.99 12.62
N GLU A 4 -17.73 -6.69 11.35
CA GLU A 4 -16.69 -6.78 10.31
C GLU A 4 -15.64 -5.70 10.51
N GLU A 5 -16.08 -4.47 10.81
CA GLU A 5 -15.17 -3.35 11.10
C GLU A 5 -14.28 -3.65 12.32
N LYS A 6 -14.86 -4.16 13.41
CA LYS A 6 -14.09 -4.58 14.60
C LYS A 6 -13.10 -5.70 14.30
N THR A 7 -13.47 -6.64 13.44
CA THR A 7 -12.59 -7.74 13.02
C THR A 7 -11.42 -7.23 12.21
N LEU A 8 -11.68 -6.34 11.24
CA LEU A 8 -10.65 -5.70 10.41
C LEU A 8 -9.70 -4.85 11.25
N LEU A 9 -10.21 -4.06 12.19
CA LEU A 9 -9.41 -3.27 13.14
C LEU A 9 -8.51 -4.13 14.00
N SER A 10 -9.01 -5.27 14.50
CA SER A 10 -8.25 -6.18 15.35
C SER A 10 -7.10 -6.82 14.56
N LYS A 11 -7.38 -7.33 13.35
CA LYS A 11 -6.34 -7.87 12.46
C LYS A 11 -5.33 -6.79 12.05
N SER A 12 -5.78 -5.57 11.74
CA SER A 12 -4.89 -4.45 11.42
C SER A 12 -3.87 -4.20 12.54
N LYS A 13 -4.32 -4.19 13.81
CA LYS A 13 -3.43 -4.02 14.98
C LYS A 13 -2.48 -5.20 15.19
N GLU A 14 -2.90 -6.41 14.83
CA GLU A 14 -2.03 -7.59 14.91
C GLU A 14 -0.90 -7.53 13.88
N PHE A 15 -1.22 -7.16 12.64
CA PHE A 15 -0.22 -7.02 11.57
C PHE A 15 0.69 -5.82 11.79
N GLU A 16 0.17 -4.72 12.35
CA GLU A 16 0.96 -3.54 12.71
C GLU A 16 2.13 -3.89 13.63
N LYS A 17 1.93 -4.80 14.60
CA LYS A 17 2.99 -5.26 15.52
C LYS A 17 4.09 -6.09 14.85
N LYS A 18 3.86 -6.61 13.65
CA LYS A 18 4.84 -7.39 12.88
C LYS A 18 5.72 -6.50 11.99
N ILE A 19 5.42 -5.21 11.93
CA ILE A 19 6.12 -4.22 11.11
C ILE A 19 6.93 -3.31 12.04
N GLU A 20 8.08 -2.84 11.59
CA GLU A 20 8.92 -1.91 12.35
C GLU A 20 8.21 -0.57 12.60
N ASP A 21 8.35 -0.02 13.81
CA ASP A 21 7.67 1.20 14.25
C ASP A 21 7.89 2.38 13.28
N LYS A 22 9.13 2.56 12.79
CA LYS A 22 9.47 3.63 11.84
C LYS A 22 8.66 3.56 10.54
N LEU A 23 8.41 2.34 10.04
CA LEU A 23 7.67 2.12 8.80
C LEU A 23 6.17 2.36 9.00
N ILE A 24 5.64 1.94 10.16
CA ILE A 24 4.25 2.21 10.54
C ILE A 24 4.01 3.70 10.72
N ASP A 25 4.93 4.42 11.36
CA ASP A 25 4.82 5.87 11.55
C ASP A 25 4.81 6.62 10.23
N ALA A 26 5.68 6.23 9.28
CA ALA A 26 5.68 6.76 7.93
C ALA A 26 4.34 6.48 7.22
N TYR A 27 3.86 5.24 7.28
CA TYR A 27 2.57 4.86 6.70
C TYR A 27 1.40 5.68 7.28
N LYS A 28 1.31 5.82 8.61
CA LYS A 28 0.27 6.61 9.29
C LYS A 28 0.32 8.08 8.92
N ARG A 29 1.53 8.64 8.79
CA ARG A 29 1.74 10.02 8.33
C ARG A 29 1.21 10.21 6.91
N ILE A 30 1.52 9.30 5.99
CA ILE A 30 1.00 9.37 4.62
C ILE A 30 -0.53 9.25 4.63
N ARG A 31 -1.08 8.29 5.37
CA ARG A 31 -2.53 8.04 5.46
C ARG A 31 -3.33 9.23 5.99
N SER A 32 -2.76 10.00 6.91
CA SER A 32 -3.39 11.23 7.43
C SER A 32 -3.26 12.42 6.50
N ASN A 33 -2.18 12.48 5.70
CA ASN A 33 -1.95 13.58 4.75
C ASN A 33 -2.74 13.44 3.45
N VAL A 34 -3.01 12.21 3.00
CA VAL A 34 -3.74 11.96 1.74
C VAL A 34 -5.26 11.97 1.97
N ARG A 35 -5.99 12.76 1.18
CA ARG A 35 -7.43 13.02 1.36
C ARG A 35 -8.32 11.77 1.32
N ASN A 36 -7.90 10.71 0.61
CA ASN A 36 -8.62 9.45 0.48
C ASN A 36 -8.12 8.34 1.42
N GLY A 37 -7.11 8.62 2.27
CA GLY A 37 -6.53 7.64 3.18
C GLY A 37 -5.75 6.49 2.50
N LEU A 38 -5.50 6.56 1.19
CA LEU A 38 -4.72 5.55 0.46
C LEU A 38 -3.23 5.87 0.57
N ALA A 39 -2.54 5.18 1.49
CA ALA A 39 -1.10 5.36 1.70
C ALA A 39 -0.23 4.43 0.85
N VAL A 40 -0.76 3.29 0.40
CA VAL A 40 -0.07 2.31 -0.45
C VAL A 40 -0.93 2.10 -1.70
N VAL A 41 -0.33 2.22 -2.88
CA VAL A 41 -1.03 2.06 -4.17
C VAL A 41 -0.18 1.27 -5.17
N PRO A 42 -0.81 0.42 -6.00
CA PRO A 42 -0.11 -0.25 -7.08
C PRO A 42 0.21 0.70 -8.24
N ILE A 43 1.16 0.30 -9.08
CA ILE A 43 1.29 0.83 -10.44
C ILE A 43 0.21 0.17 -11.32
N GLU A 44 -0.58 0.98 -11.99
CA GLU A 44 -1.61 0.55 -12.94
C GLU A 44 -1.38 1.24 -14.29
N ARG A 45 -1.27 0.45 -15.38
CA ARG A 45 -1.06 0.99 -16.75
C ARG A 45 0.09 2.00 -16.85
N ASN A 46 1.22 1.71 -16.19
CA ASN A 46 2.38 2.59 -16.09
C ASN A 46 2.17 3.87 -15.24
N ALA A 47 1.10 3.98 -14.46
CA ALA A 47 0.81 5.14 -13.63
C ALA A 47 0.55 4.77 -12.17
N SER A 48 0.74 5.71 -11.26
CA SER A 48 0.39 5.53 -9.84
C SER A 48 -1.13 5.45 -9.65
N GLY A 49 -1.62 4.38 -9.00
CA GLY A 49 -3.05 4.12 -8.75
C GLY A 49 -3.80 5.12 -7.85
N GLY A 50 -3.24 6.30 -7.62
CA GLY A 50 -3.94 7.38 -6.92
C GLY A 50 -3.60 8.80 -7.38
N SER A 51 -2.45 9.05 -8.00
CA SER A 51 -2.12 10.35 -8.61
C SER A 51 -2.22 10.33 -10.14
N TYR A 52 -2.33 9.13 -10.74
CA TYR A 52 -2.33 8.89 -12.18
C TYR A 52 -1.09 9.45 -12.90
N PHE A 53 -0.03 9.74 -12.15
CA PHE A 53 1.24 10.18 -12.71
C PHE A 53 1.96 9.00 -13.38
N THR A 54 2.50 9.21 -14.57
CA THR A 54 3.22 8.18 -15.33
C THR A 54 4.58 7.89 -14.68
N ILE A 55 4.79 6.64 -14.29
CA ILE A 55 6.03 6.18 -13.67
C ILE A 55 7.00 5.74 -14.77
N PRO A 56 8.23 6.29 -14.82
CA PRO A 56 9.24 5.89 -15.80
C PRO A 56 9.59 4.39 -15.70
N PRO A 57 9.93 3.72 -16.82
CA PRO A 57 10.23 2.28 -16.83
C PRO A 57 11.33 1.86 -15.84
N GLN A 58 12.36 2.69 -15.65
CA GLN A 58 13.43 2.44 -14.69
C GLN A 58 12.90 2.29 -13.26
N VAL A 59 12.04 3.23 -12.85
CA VAL A 59 11.40 3.21 -11.51
C VAL A 59 10.46 2.02 -11.38
N GLN A 60 9.74 1.64 -12.45
CA GLN A 60 8.91 0.44 -12.44
C GLN A 60 9.73 -0.84 -12.20
N MET A 61 10.92 -0.95 -12.81
CA MET A 61 11.84 -2.07 -12.56
C MET A 61 12.34 -2.09 -11.11
N GLU A 62 12.67 -0.92 -10.55
CA GLU A 62 13.06 -0.82 -9.15
C GLU A 62 11.92 -1.25 -8.21
N ILE A 63 10.68 -0.84 -8.48
CA ILE A 63 9.50 -1.25 -7.72
C ILE A 63 9.29 -2.77 -7.84
N ALA A 64 9.41 -3.33 -9.05
CA ALA A 64 9.27 -4.76 -9.30
C ALA A 64 10.36 -5.61 -8.63
N SER A 65 11.55 -5.03 -8.36
CA SER A 65 12.62 -5.71 -7.64
C SER A 65 12.31 -5.94 -6.16
N ARG A 66 11.37 -5.17 -5.59
CA ARG A 66 10.94 -5.21 -4.18
C ARG A 66 12.10 -5.06 -3.17
N GLN A 67 13.23 -4.47 -3.58
CA GLN A 67 14.43 -4.33 -2.73
C GLN A 67 14.36 -3.18 -1.73
N LYS A 68 13.60 -2.13 -2.06
CA LYS A 68 13.43 -0.93 -1.23
C LYS A 68 12.02 -0.38 -1.37
N ILE A 69 11.58 0.36 -0.36
CA ILE A 69 10.32 1.10 -0.41
C ILE A 69 10.51 2.32 -1.29
N ILE A 70 9.62 2.48 -2.28
CA ILE A 70 9.62 3.61 -3.21
C ILE A 70 8.32 4.37 -3.01
N THR A 71 8.42 5.69 -2.97
CA THR A 71 7.26 6.58 -2.83
C THR A 71 7.07 7.41 -4.08
N ASP A 72 5.82 7.70 -4.42
CA ASP A 72 5.45 8.64 -5.47
C ASP A 72 5.85 10.07 -5.07
N GLU A 73 6.65 10.74 -5.89
CA GLU A 73 7.12 12.10 -5.64
C GLU A 73 5.98 13.13 -5.61
N TYR A 74 4.85 12.85 -6.26
CA TYR A 74 3.73 13.77 -6.36
C TYR A 74 2.73 13.61 -5.21
N SER A 75 2.48 12.37 -4.79
CA SER A 75 1.47 12.08 -3.76
C SER A 75 2.05 11.62 -2.41
N GLY A 76 3.34 11.31 -2.36
CA GLY A 76 4.01 10.73 -1.19
C GLY A 76 3.56 9.31 -0.86
N ARG A 77 2.72 8.68 -1.71
CA ARG A 77 2.21 7.33 -1.49
C ARG A 77 3.28 6.28 -1.77
N ILE A 78 3.24 5.19 -1.02
CA ILE A 78 4.12 4.04 -1.25
C ILE A 78 3.63 3.31 -2.51
N LEU A 79 4.55 3.07 -3.45
CA LEU A 79 4.29 2.36 -4.69
C LEU A 79 4.63 0.88 -4.54
N VAL A 80 3.75 0.02 -5.03
CA VAL A 80 3.96 -1.43 -5.10
C VAL A 80 3.77 -1.95 -6.51
N ASP A 81 4.42 -3.05 -6.85
CA ASP A 81 4.20 -3.67 -8.15
C ASP A 81 2.80 -4.29 -8.24
N PRO A 82 2.19 -4.32 -9.44
CA PRO A 82 0.83 -4.82 -9.62
C PRO A 82 0.65 -6.28 -9.19
N LYS A 83 1.69 -7.11 -9.37
CA LYS A 83 1.63 -8.54 -9.01
C LYS A 83 1.58 -8.73 -7.50
N LEU A 84 2.34 -7.94 -6.73
CA LEU A 84 2.26 -7.96 -5.26
C LEU A 84 0.87 -7.54 -4.79
N ALA A 85 0.29 -6.51 -5.41
CA ALA A 85 -1.04 -6.05 -5.05
C ALA A 85 -2.10 -7.14 -5.29
N GLU A 86 -2.01 -7.86 -6.41
CA GLU A 86 -2.90 -9.00 -6.70
C GLU A 86 -2.72 -10.14 -5.68
N GLU A 87 -1.45 -10.52 -5.38
CA GLU A 87 -1.12 -11.54 -4.37
C GLU A 87 -1.72 -11.20 -3.00
N GLU A 88 -1.62 -9.95 -2.55
CA GLU A 88 -2.19 -9.51 -1.27
C GLU A 88 -3.71 -9.38 -1.29
N MET A 89 -4.30 -9.01 -2.43
CA MET A 89 -5.76 -9.00 -2.60
C MET A 89 -6.34 -10.41 -2.47
N ASP A 90 -5.69 -11.42 -3.05
CA ASP A 90 -6.15 -12.81 -2.96
C ASP A 90 -5.97 -13.39 -1.55
N LYS A 91 -4.87 -13.05 -0.85
CA LYS A 91 -4.71 -13.37 0.57
C LYS A 91 -5.82 -12.75 1.41
N MET A 92 -6.14 -11.48 1.17
CA MET A 92 -7.25 -10.81 1.88
C MET A 92 -8.58 -11.53 1.62
N LYS A 93 -8.91 -11.87 0.36
CA LYS A 93 -10.12 -12.65 0.06
C LYS A 93 -10.15 -13.96 0.82
N SER A 94 -9.05 -14.71 0.89
CA SER A 94 -8.99 -15.97 1.64
C SER A 94 -9.15 -15.79 3.16
N ILE A 95 -8.76 -14.65 3.71
CA ILE A 95 -8.80 -14.38 5.16
C ILE A 95 -10.19 -13.92 5.63
N PHE A 96 -11.02 -13.43 4.70
CA PHE A 96 -12.32 -12.81 4.98
C PHE A 96 -13.50 -13.42 4.22
N SER A 97 -13.26 -14.39 3.33
CA SER A 97 -14.29 -15.30 2.78
C SER A 97 -14.70 -16.36 3.79
#